data_AF-A0A0K9F5K3-F1
#
_entry.id   AF-A0A0K9F5K3-F1
#
_cell.length_a   1.000
_cell.length_b   1.000
_cell.length_c   1.000
_cell.angle_alpha   90.00
_cell.angle_beta   90.00
_cell.angle_gamma   90.00
#
_symmetry.space_group_name_H-M   'P 1'
#
loop_
_entity.id
_entity.type
_entity.pdbx_description
1 polymer ?
#
loop_
_entity_poly.entity_id
_entity_poly.type
_entity_poly.pdbx_seq_one_letter_code
_entity_poly.pdbx_strand_id
1 'polypeptide(L)'
;MKGRGVLDIKSALLGELNVIQVAASTNAEETTKVYERMAGITRFLYENLPSYDIAGFVVFLLVFVLSAIVYKLGFAKKLKLSQNIVIYAFLFLGCIMLTFFALFLPMIEGLIVAALILIIYKTRMWREKREEQQAANQ
;
A
#
# COMPACT_ATOMS: atom_id res chain seq x y z
N MET A 1 38.92 -52.64 -10.86
CA MET A 1 38.97 -51.32 -10.17
C MET A 1 38.01 -50.29 -10.80
N LYS A 2 36.73 -50.62 -11.06
CA LYS A 2 35.80 -49.77 -11.86
C LYS A 2 34.65 -49.13 -11.04
N GLY A 3 34.67 -49.24 -9.71
CA GLY A 3 33.58 -48.76 -8.85
C GLY A 3 33.80 -47.40 -8.18
N ARG A 4 35.06 -46.98 -7.99
CA ARG A 4 35.39 -45.84 -7.11
C ARG A 4 34.97 -44.48 -7.70
N GLY A 5 35.25 -44.24 -8.98
CA GLY A 5 34.91 -42.97 -9.63
C GLY A 5 33.40 -42.72 -9.85
N VAL A 6 32.57 -43.76 -9.90
CA VAL A 6 31.11 -43.60 -10.07
C VAL A 6 30.45 -43.13 -8.77
N LEU A 7 31.02 -43.50 -7.62
CA LEU A 7 30.53 -43.09 -6.30
C LEU A 7 30.83 -41.60 -6.03
N ASP A 8 32.02 -41.11 -6.40
CA ASP A 8 32.39 -39.69 -6.28
C ASP A 8 31.53 -38.78 -7.17
N ILE A 9 31.17 -39.23 -8.37
CA ILE A 9 30.31 -38.45 -9.27
C ILE A 9 28.88 -38.40 -8.71
N LYS A 10 28.36 -39.51 -8.18
CA LYS A 10 27.03 -39.54 -7.57
C LYS A 10 26.94 -38.67 -6.33
N SER A 11 27.94 -38.67 -5.46
CA SER A 11 27.94 -37.80 -4.27
C SER A 11 28.04 -36.32 -4.62
N ALA A 12 28.87 -35.96 -5.60
CA ALA A 12 28.96 -34.59 -6.11
C ALA A 12 27.62 -34.12 -6.72
N LEU A 13 26.99 -34.95 -7.54
CA LEU A 13 25.72 -34.63 -8.20
C LEU A 13 24.55 -34.54 -7.20
N LEU A 14 24.54 -35.41 -6.17
CA LEU A 14 23.56 -35.34 -5.07
C LEU A 14 23.78 -34.10 -4.18
N GLY A 15 25.04 -33.69 -3.99
CA GLY A 15 25.39 -32.45 -3.29
C GLY A 15 24.86 -31.22 -4.02
N GLU A 16 25.14 -31.12 -5.32
CA GLU A 16 24.60 -30.04 -6.18
C GLU A 16 23.06 -30.05 -6.21
N LEU A 17 22.42 -31.22 -6.31
CA LEU A 17 20.95 -31.33 -6.27
C LEU A 17 20.37 -30.82 -4.95
N ASN A 18 20.99 -31.17 -3.82
CA ASN A 18 20.56 -30.74 -2.50
C ASN A 18 20.76 -29.22 -2.32
N VAL A 19 21.87 -28.67 -2.80
CA VAL A 19 22.14 -27.22 -2.76
C VAL A 19 21.17 -26.44 -3.64
N ILE A 20 20.84 -26.94 -4.84
CA ILE A 20 19.84 -26.30 -5.73
C ILE A 20 18.44 -26.38 -5.11
N GLN A 21 18.07 -27.49 -4.46
CA GLN A 21 16.77 -27.62 -3.79
C GLN A 21 16.68 -26.71 -2.56
N VAL A 22 17.76 -26.59 -1.77
CA VAL A 22 17.86 -25.66 -0.65
C VAL A 22 17.77 -24.21 -1.16
N ALA A 23 18.49 -23.86 -2.23
CA ALA A 23 18.43 -22.53 -2.83
C ALA A 23 17.05 -22.20 -3.42
N ALA A 24 16.38 -23.15 -4.07
CA ALA A 24 15.02 -22.98 -4.57
C ALA A 24 14.01 -22.80 -3.41
N SER A 25 14.22 -23.52 -2.31
CA SER A 25 13.39 -23.41 -1.10
C SER A 25 13.60 -22.06 -0.39
N THR A 26 14.85 -21.56 -0.28
CA THR A 26 15.12 -20.26 0.34
C THR A 26 14.53 -19.09 -0.44
N ASN A 27 14.52 -19.15 -1.78
CA ASN A 27 13.86 -18.11 -2.60
C ASN A 27 12.32 -18.14 -2.46
N ALA A 28 11.72 -19.32 -2.34
CA ALA A 28 10.28 -19.48 -2.11
C ALA A 28 9.86 -19.12 -0.67
N GLU A 29 10.75 -19.37 0.31
CA GLU A 29 10.52 -19.04 1.72
C GLU A 29 10.78 -17.55 2.03
N GLU A 30 11.74 -16.91 1.34
CA GLU A 30 11.98 -15.47 1.45
C GLU A 30 10.82 -14.65 0.85
N THR A 31 10.31 -15.05 -0.32
CA THR A 31 9.16 -14.37 -0.96
C THR A 31 7.89 -14.44 -0.11
N THR A 32 7.69 -15.53 0.65
CA THR A 32 6.57 -15.68 1.60
C THR A 32 6.79 -14.93 2.92
N LYS A 33 8.02 -14.88 3.46
CA LYS A 33 8.34 -14.06 4.65
C LYS A 33 8.22 -12.56 4.41
N VAL A 34 8.58 -12.09 3.23
CA VAL A 34 8.38 -10.68 2.85
C VAL A 34 6.88 -10.35 2.80
N TYR A 35 6.05 -11.26 2.29
CA TYR A 35 4.58 -11.18 2.30
C TYR A 35 3.97 -11.11 3.70
N GLU A 36 4.54 -11.85 4.65
CA GLU A 36 4.08 -11.88 6.04
C GLU A 36 4.40 -10.59 6.80
N ARG A 37 5.39 -9.82 6.33
CA ARG A 37 5.76 -8.50 6.86
C ARG A 37 5.08 -7.35 6.13
N MET A 38 4.41 -7.59 5.00
CA MET A 38 3.64 -6.55 4.32
C MET A 38 2.36 -6.23 5.11
N ALA A 39 2.08 -4.94 5.26
CA ALA A 39 0.90 -4.42 5.97
C ALA A 39 -0.39 -5.13 5.52
N GLY A 40 -1.36 -5.27 6.43
CA GLY A 40 -2.56 -6.10 6.23
C GLY A 40 -3.32 -5.84 4.94
N ILE A 41 -3.45 -4.57 4.53
CA ILE A 41 -4.12 -4.21 3.25
C ILE A 41 -3.27 -4.61 2.03
N THR A 42 -1.94 -4.52 2.12
CA THR A 42 -1.03 -4.96 1.04
C THR A 42 -1.15 -6.46 0.82
N ARG A 43 -1.25 -7.26 1.90
CA ARG A 43 -1.46 -8.71 1.83
C ARG A 43 -2.80 -9.04 1.16
N PHE A 44 -3.88 -8.38 1.57
CA PHE A 44 -5.22 -8.57 0.98
C PHE A 44 -5.23 -8.23 -0.53
N LEU A 45 -4.55 -7.16 -0.91
CA LEU A 45 -4.51 -6.73 -2.31
C LEU A 45 -3.70 -7.70 -3.18
N TYR A 46 -2.59 -8.21 -2.67
CA TYR A 46 -1.74 -9.19 -3.35
C TYR A 46 -2.35 -10.60 -3.45
N GLU A 47 -3.23 -10.97 -2.53
CA GLU A 47 -3.95 -12.25 -2.57
C GLU A 47 -5.05 -12.25 -3.66
N ASN A 48 -5.58 -11.07 -4.01
CA ASN A 48 -6.61 -10.90 -5.03
C ASN A 48 -6.05 -10.54 -6.42
N LEU A 49 -4.76 -10.29 -6.57
CA LEU A 49 -4.13 -9.84 -7.81
C LEU A 49 -3.05 -10.82 -8.29
N PRO A 50 -3.06 -11.25 -9.57
CA PRO A 50 -2.19 -12.32 -10.06
C PRO A 50 -0.74 -11.90 -10.33
N SER A 51 -0.35 -10.62 -10.21
CA SER A 51 1.01 -10.15 -10.54
C SER A 51 1.50 -9.00 -9.65
N TYR A 52 2.80 -9.06 -9.32
CA TYR A 52 3.52 -8.12 -8.44
C TYR A 52 3.56 -6.70 -8.99
N ASP A 53 3.74 -6.54 -10.31
CA ASP A 53 3.76 -5.23 -10.98
C ASP A 53 2.43 -4.49 -10.83
N ILE A 54 1.31 -5.23 -10.90
CA ILE A 54 -0.03 -4.66 -10.81
C ILE A 54 -0.30 -4.22 -9.37
N ALA A 55 0.12 -5.01 -8.38
CA ALA A 55 -0.05 -4.65 -6.97
C ALA A 55 0.66 -3.33 -6.62
N GLY A 56 1.88 -3.11 -7.12
CA GLY A 56 2.59 -1.84 -6.94
C GLY A 56 1.85 -0.64 -7.56
N PHE A 57 1.32 -0.80 -8.77
CA PHE A 57 0.53 0.25 -9.43
C PHE A 57 -0.77 0.55 -8.69
N VAL A 58 -1.47 -0.48 -8.19
CA VAL A 58 -2.70 -0.31 -7.41
C VAL A 58 -2.42 0.38 -6.08
N VAL A 59 -1.34 0.03 -5.38
CA VAL A 59 -0.92 0.71 -4.15
C VAL A 59 -0.62 2.19 -4.41
N PHE A 60 0.11 2.50 -5.49
CA PHE A 60 0.39 3.88 -5.89
C PHE A 60 -0.90 4.65 -6.17
N LEU A 61 -1.82 4.06 -6.94
CA LEU A 61 -3.12 4.65 -7.26
C LEU A 61 -3.97 4.85 -6.00
N LEU A 62 -3.97 3.87 -5.09
CA LEU A 62 -4.69 3.94 -3.82
C LEU A 62 -4.18 5.11 -2.96
N VAL A 63 -2.86 5.21 -2.74
CA VAL A 63 -2.26 6.32 -1.99
C VAL A 63 -2.60 7.67 -2.64
N PHE A 64 -2.52 7.75 -3.97
CA PHE A 64 -2.83 8.97 -4.71
C PHE A 64 -4.30 9.39 -4.53
N VAL A 65 -5.25 8.47 -4.72
CA VAL A 65 -6.68 8.72 -4.56
C VAL A 65 -7.01 9.07 -3.11
N LEU A 66 -6.45 8.33 -2.16
CA LEU A 66 -6.73 8.50 -0.75
C LEU A 66 -6.16 9.83 -0.22
N SER A 67 -4.98 10.22 -0.70
CA SER A 67 -4.39 11.56 -0.47
C SER A 67 -5.29 12.67 -1.05
N ALA A 68 -5.81 12.49 -2.27
CA ALA A 68 -6.74 13.43 -2.88
C ALA A 68 -8.06 13.56 -2.09
N ILE A 69 -8.59 12.46 -1.55
CA ILE A 69 -9.77 12.45 -0.67
C ILE A 69 -9.48 13.21 0.62
N VAL A 70 -8.40 12.88 1.32
CA VAL A 70 -7.99 13.56 2.56
C VAL A 70 -7.81 15.05 2.32
N TYR A 71 -7.19 15.42 1.19
CA TYR A 71 -7.06 16.81 0.78
C TYR A 71 -8.42 17.50 0.59
N LYS A 72 -9.32 16.91 -0.19
CA LYS A 72 -10.68 17.44 -0.45
C LYS A 72 -11.55 17.51 0.81
N LEU A 73 -11.34 16.61 1.77
CA LEU A 73 -12.10 16.55 3.02
C LEU A 73 -11.54 17.51 4.07
N GLY A 74 -10.21 17.50 4.27
CA GLY A 74 -9.50 18.33 5.22
C GLY A 74 -9.59 19.82 4.87
N PHE A 75 -9.48 20.14 3.58
CA PHE A 75 -9.79 21.48 3.08
C PHE A 75 -11.26 21.55 2.69
N ALA A 76 -12.16 21.60 3.69
CA ALA A 76 -13.58 21.87 3.51
C ALA A 76 -13.89 23.32 3.02
N LYS A 77 -13.01 23.90 2.19
CA LYS A 77 -13.07 25.28 1.73
C LYS A 77 -13.39 25.31 0.24
N LYS A 78 -14.36 26.15 -0.14
CA LYS A 78 -14.72 26.40 -1.55
C LYS A 78 -13.55 27.16 -2.19
N LEU A 79 -12.70 26.45 -2.91
CA LEU A 79 -11.46 27.01 -3.44
C LEU A 79 -11.72 27.76 -4.74
N LYS A 80 -11.36 29.05 -4.75
CA LYS A 80 -11.25 29.87 -5.96
C LYS A 80 -10.35 29.15 -6.96
N LEU A 81 -10.74 29.12 -8.23
CA LEU A 81 -10.06 28.37 -9.32
C LEU A 81 -8.53 28.58 -9.36
N SER A 82 -8.03 29.76 -8.99
CA SER A 82 -6.58 30.04 -8.97
C SER A 82 -5.81 29.34 -7.85
N GLN A 83 -6.43 29.11 -6.69
CA GLN A 83 -5.77 28.42 -5.55
C GLN A 83 -5.68 26.92 -5.77
N ASN A 84 -6.54 26.37 -6.62
CA ASN A 84 -6.53 24.95 -6.98
C ASN A 84 -5.17 24.53 -7.58
N ILE A 85 -4.56 25.36 -8.41
CA ILE A 85 -3.27 25.06 -9.05
C ILE A 85 -2.12 24.92 -8.06
N VAL A 86 -1.98 25.86 -7.12
CA VAL A 86 -0.93 25.81 -6.08
C VAL A 86 -1.11 24.58 -5.21
N ILE A 87 -2.36 24.27 -4.89
CA ILE A 87 -2.72 23.09 -4.12
C ILE A 87 -2.39 21.79 -4.84
N TYR A 88 -2.70 21.67 -6.14
CA TYR A 88 -2.36 20.48 -6.91
C TYR A 88 -0.84 20.31 -7.02
N ALA A 89 -0.09 21.42 -7.11
CA ALA A 89 1.38 21.38 -7.05
C ALA A 89 1.91 20.87 -5.69
N PHE A 90 1.36 21.37 -4.59
CA PHE A 90 1.68 20.86 -3.24
C PHE A 90 1.25 19.41 -3.04
N LEU A 91 0.11 18.98 -3.60
CA LEU A 91 -0.37 17.60 -3.55
C LEU A 91 0.55 16.67 -4.35
N PHE A 92 1.02 17.11 -5.51
CA PHE A 92 1.98 16.37 -6.33
C PHE A 92 3.31 16.20 -5.59
N LEU A 93 3.84 17.29 -5.01
CA LEU A 93 5.07 17.25 -4.22
C LEU A 93 4.92 16.38 -2.95
N GLY A 94 3.76 16.47 -2.29
CA GLY A 94 3.39 15.62 -1.16
C GLY A 94 3.28 14.14 -1.54
N CYS A 95 2.77 13.82 -2.74
CA CYS A 95 2.72 12.45 -3.24
C CYS A 95 4.12 11.87 -3.43
N ILE A 96 5.08 12.64 -3.92
CA ILE A 96 6.48 12.18 -4.06
C ILE A 96 7.07 11.81 -2.68
N MET A 97 6.84 12.65 -1.66
CA MET A 97 7.26 12.34 -0.28
C MET A 97 6.52 11.14 0.32
N LEU A 98 5.21 11.04 0.06
CA LEU A 98 4.38 9.93 0.50
C LEU A 98 4.84 8.61 -0.12
N THR A 99 5.17 8.56 -1.42
CA THR A 99 5.71 7.36 -2.06
C THR A 99 7.03 6.91 -1.42
N PHE A 100 7.87 7.86 -1.00
CA PHE A 100 9.11 7.54 -0.28
C PHE A 100 8.85 6.96 1.12
N PHE A 101 7.87 7.52 1.86
CA PHE A 101 7.46 7.00 3.17
C PHE A 101 6.64 5.70 3.09
N ALA A 102 5.93 5.45 1.99
CA ALA A 102 5.13 4.25 1.78
C ALA A 102 5.96 2.96 1.82
N LEU A 103 7.24 3.05 1.48
CA LEU A 103 8.18 1.92 1.49
C LEU A 103 8.68 1.56 2.89
N PHE A 104 8.65 2.51 3.84
CA PHE A 104 9.22 2.34 5.18
C PHE A 104 8.18 2.32 6.30
N LEU A 105 6.97 2.79 6.05
CA LEU A 105 5.93 2.96 7.07
C LEU A 105 4.56 2.54 6.51
N PRO A 106 3.65 1.94 7.32
CA PRO A 106 2.27 1.60 6.93
C PRO A 106 1.43 2.86 6.69
N MET A 107 1.79 3.62 5.66
CA MET A 107 1.27 4.96 5.41
C MET A 107 -0.14 4.93 4.84
N ILE A 108 -0.48 3.89 4.06
CA ILE A 108 -1.84 3.63 3.58
C ILE A 108 -2.81 3.54 4.76
N GLU A 109 -2.47 2.75 5.79
CA GLU A 109 -3.27 2.60 7.00
C GLU A 109 -3.45 3.95 7.71
N GLY A 110 -2.37 4.72 7.85
CA GLY A 110 -2.43 6.06 8.44
C GLY A 110 -3.33 7.03 7.66
N LEU A 111 -3.29 6.97 6.33
CA LEU A 111 -4.12 7.79 5.45
C LEU A 111 -5.60 7.38 5.51
N ILE A 112 -5.89 6.08 5.66
CA ILE A 112 -7.24 5.57 5.88
C ILE A 112 -7.77 6.08 7.22
N VAL A 113 -6.99 5.97 8.30
CA VAL A 113 -7.39 6.46 9.63
C VAL A 113 -7.64 7.97 9.60
N ALA A 114 -6.77 8.75 8.96
CA ALA A 114 -6.96 10.18 8.79
C ALA A 114 -8.24 10.51 8.01
N ALA A 115 -8.48 9.82 6.89
CA ALA A 115 -9.71 9.97 6.11
C ALA A 115 -10.95 9.62 6.95
N LEU A 116 -10.90 8.55 7.73
CA LEU A 116 -11.99 8.06 8.57
C LEU A 116 -12.34 9.07 9.67
N ILE A 117 -11.32 9.63 10.35
CA ILE A 117 -11.50 10.70 11.34
C ILE A 117 -12.15 11.93 10.69
N LEU A 118 -11.67 12.35 9.51
CA LEU A 118 -12.24 13.49 8.78
C LEU A 118 -13.69 13.25 8.34
N ILE A 119 -14.01 12.04 7.88
CA ILE A 119 -15.38 11.65 7.49
C ILE A 119 -16.31 11.76 8.70
N ILE A 120 -15.92 11.20 9.85
CA ILE A 120 -16.72 11.27 11.08
C ILE A 120 -16.91 12.72 11.51
N TYR A 121 -15.83 13.50 11.57
CA TYR A 121 -15.89 14.92 11.96
C TYR A 121 -16.81 15.73 11.04
N LYS A 122 -16.69 15.54 9.72
CA LYS A 122 -17.47 16.28 8.72
C LYS A 122 -18.94 15.88 8.75
N THR A 123 -19.23 14.59 8.93
CA THR A 123 -20.60 14.08 9.06
C THR A 123 -21.28 14.68 10.28
N ARG A 124 -20.58 14.83 11.41
CA ARG A 124 -21.13 15.47 12.61
C ARG A 124 -21.54 16.93 12.34
N MET A 125 -20.64 17.71 11.73
CA MET A 125 -20.90 19.13 11.43
C MET A 125 -22.07 19.33 10.44
N TRP A 126 -22.25 18.42 9.49
CA TRP A 126 -23.35 18.52 8.53
C TRP A 126 -24.71 18.22 9.16
N ARG A 127 -24.75 17.43 10.25
CA ARG A 127 -25.98 17.18 11.01
C ARG A 127 -26.39 18.41 11.81
N GLU A 128 -25.46 19.04 12.52
CA GLU A 128 -25.70 20.28 13.29
C GLU A 128 -26.29 21.38 12.38
N LYS A 129 -25.73 21.57 11.17
CA LYS A 129 -26.26 22.57 10.21
C LYS A 129 -27.65 22.24 9.65
N ARG A 130 -28.01 20.96 9.55
CA ARG A 130 -29.33 20.54 9.04
C ARG A 130 -30.41 20.69 10.10
N GLU A 131 -30.08 20.47 11.37
CA GLU A 131 -30.99 20.64 12.51
C GLU A 131 -31.31 22.13 12.72
N GLU A 132 -30.32 23.02 12.59
CA GLU A 132 -30.55 24.49 12.62
C GLU A 132 -31.43 24.98 11.46
N GLN A 133 -31.23 24.45 10.24
CA GLN A 133 -32.04 24.82 9.07
C GLN A 133 -33.47 24.28 9.11
N GLN A 134 -33.69 23.16 9.79
CA GLN A 134 -35.04 22.60 10.00
C GLN A 134 -35.78 23.35 11.11
N ALA A 135 -35.10 23.74 12.20
CA ALA A 135 -35.68 24.54 13.27
C ALA A 135 -36.03 25.98 12.84
N ALA A 136 -35.32 26.56 11.87
CA ALA A 136 -35.60 27.90 11.35
C ALA A 136 -36.70 27.96 10.27
N ASN A 137 -37.17 26.82 9.76
CA ASN A 137 -38.23 26.71 8.74
C ASN A 137 -39.57 26.20 9.31
N GLN A 138 -39.68 26.08 10.63
CA GLN A 138 -40.94 25.86 11.37
C GLN A 138 -41.31 27.13 12.13
#